data_AF-A0A9P0LVJ5-F1
#
_entry.id   AF-A0A9P0LVJ5-F1
#
_cell.length_a   1.000
_cell.length_b   1.000
_cell.length_c   1.000
_cell.angle_alpha   90.00
_cell.angle_beta   90.00
_cell.angle_gamma   90.00
#
_symmetry.space_group_name_H-M   'P 1'
#
loop_
_entity.id
_entity.type
_entity.pdbx_description
1 polymer ?
#
loop_
_entity_poly.entity_id
_entity_poly.type
_entity_poly.pdbx_seq_one_letter_code
_entity_poly.pdbx_strand_id
1 'polypeptide(L)'
;MSNDIEFEEFPVPVADINRKVLGRFLRTSDRLHFVSDEGSNAYKAQYCELTEKTSLYPNVIMRGTKLILMEVGNVKFLDSLNYFPMPLTALPKAFDLKELKKGYFPHLFNTLAHQNYLGPIPALDFYDPDHLKEDTREKLLKWHGEREAEGYVFDFQKEIVEYCISDVEILTQACLKFRDLMKTETTVDPFQESTTIASCCNKVFRRNFLKPETIGILPNQNLYHPVLPSKMNNKLMFVNCQKCGEDFVREECQHSIQERSLKGTWVIEEVLKAIEKGYQIIETYEIWEYDTIQLSKDQEGLFSGMMNKFLQIKQQASGWPKHCLTDEEKNRYIDAFLDTEDIKLEFSKIIENPCLRSLAKLMLNSFWGKFAQKENQNKTSIVRDCGEFFDMLTNPSIHVNTVLPVNEETLLVTWEFREEAYDVSSTVNVVLASYVTALARLKLYSFLEKVEERAVYVDTDSCIYISRKGLDDISTGDFIGDMTDELNGGFISEFVSGGPKNYAYKYTTLSGEEQIVCKVKGISLNYKASQVVNFEKIKDMVLKKSDPVSVLSRQLRRTREHAVVTVEFPKLYKITSMKRKFYEDHTSVPFGFKKIKY
;
A
#
# COMPACT_ATOMS: atom_id res chain seq x y z
N MET A 1 48.33 4.78 15.02
CA MET A 1 48.90 5.55 13.90
C MET A 1 47.78 6.40 13.34
N SER A 2 48.03 7.68 13.05
CA SER A 2 47.08 8.50 12.31
C SER A 2 47.08 8.07 10.85
N ASN A 3 45.90 8.00 10.26
CA ASN A 3 45.71 7.89 8.81
C ASN A 3 44.91 9.12 8.39
N ASP A 4 45.59 10.25 8.34
CA ASP A 4 45.06 11.48 7.78
C ASP A 4 44.78 11.24 6.29
N ILE A 5 43.53 11.46 5.86
CA ILE A 5 43.14 11.34 4.45
C ILE A 5 43.16 12.74 3.86
N GLU A 6 44.25 13.09 3.18
CA GLU A 6 44.30 14.28 2.35
C GLU A 6 43.31 14.13 1.18
N PHE A 7 42.51 15.17 0.93
CA PHE A 7 41.58 15.24 -0.18
C PHE A 7 42.19 16.13 -1.28
N GLU A 8 42.66 15.52 -2.36
CA GLU A 8 43.01 16.26 -3.58
C GLU A 8 41.74 16.89 -4.20
N GLU A 9 41.87 18.12 -4.72
CA GLU A 9 40.81 18.75 -5.51
C GLU A 9 40.62 18.00 -6.84
N PHE A 10 39.43 17.45 -7.08
CA PHE A 10 39.15 16.65 -8.28
C PHE A 10 38.26 17.37 -9.31
N PRO A 11 38.84 18.02 -10.34
CA PRO A 11 38.14 18.39 -11.57
C PRO A 11 37.94 17.14 -12.46
N VAL A 12 37.28 16.12 -11.93
CA VAL A 12 37.12 14.79 -12.54
C VAL A 12 35.65 14.54 -12.88
N PRO A 13 35.30 14.12 -14.11
CA PRO A 13 33.94 13.76 -14.46
C PRO A 13 33.38 12.68 -13.51
N VAL A 14 32.12 12.82 -13.09
CA VAL A 14 31.44 11.89 -12.14
C VAL A 14 31.59 10.42 -12.55
N ALA A 15 31.64 10.16 -13.87
CA ALA A 15 32.00 8.89 -14.50
C ALA A 15 33.22 8.18 -13.88
N ASP A 16 34.36 8.88 -13.76
CA ASP A 16 35.60 8.28 -13.27
C ASP A 16 35.60 8.12 -11.74
N ILE A 17 34.81 8.91 -11.01
CA ILE A 17 34.58 8.71 -9.57
C ILE A 17 33.79 7.42 -9.36
N ASN A 18 32.66 7.25 -10.06
CA ASN A 18 31.87 6.01 -10.07
C ASN A 18 32.73 4.78 -10.41
N ARG A 19 33.60 4.91 -11.43
CA ARG A 19 34.52 3.87 -11.86
C ARG A 19 35.59 3.52 -10.82
N LYS A 20 36.23 4.51 -10.20
CA LYS A 20 37.21 4.32 -9.11
C LYS A 20 36.58 3.63 -7.90
N VAL A 21 35.39 4.08 -7.48
CA VAL A 21 34.64 3.56 -6.33
C VAL A 21 34.18 2.11 -6.59
N LEU A 22 33.47 1.86 -7.69
CA LEU A 22 33.04 0.50 -8.04
C LEU A 22 34.23 -0.44 -8.25
N GLY A 23 35.29 0.03 -8.91
CA GLY A 23 36.52 -0.73 -9.08
C GLY A 23 37.21 -1.07 -7.75
N ARG A 24 36.93 -0.37 -6.64
CA ARG A 24 37.40 -0.74 -5.29
C ARG A 24 36.57 -1.90 -4.72
N PHE A 25 35.25 -1.88 -4.93
CA PHE A 25 34.31 -2.93 -4.49
C PHE A 25 34.41 -4.23 -5.31
N LEU A 26 34.74 -4.15 -6.60
CA LEU A 26 34.98 -5.32 -7.46
C LEU A 26 36.32 -6.05 -7.18
N ARG A 27 37.12 -5.54 -6.24
CA ARG A 27 38.41 -6.15 -5.82
C ARG A 27 38.36 -6.77 -4.42
N THR A 28 37.21 -6.76 -3.74
CA THR A 28 37.00 -7.51 -2.48
C THR A 28 36.48 -8.91 -2.78
N SER A 29 36.87 -9.90 -1.98
CA SER A 29 36.33 -11.27 -2.04
C SER A 29 34.88 -11.38 -1.59
N ASP A 30 34.39 -10.41 -0.81
CA ASP A 30 33.09 -10.47 -0.16
C ASP A 30 31.94 -10.07 -1.10
N ARG A 31 30.75 -10.68 -0.92
CA ARG A 31 29.55 -10.30 -1.67
C ARG A 31 28.93 -9.05 -1.06
N LEU A 32 29.00 -7.93 -1.77
CA LEU A 32 28.57 -6.60 -1.29
C LEU A 32 27.16 -6.27 -1.78
N HIS A 33 26.28 -5.85 -0.87
CA HIS A 33 24.92 -5.40 -1.19
C HIS A 33 24.77 -3.90 -0.91
N PHE A 34 24.65 -3.10 -1.96
CA PHE A 34 24.31 -1.67 -1.92
C PHE A 34 22.81 -1.49 -2.01
N VAL A 35 22.24 -0.77 -1.05
CA VAL A 35 20.82 -0.41 -1.02
C VAL A 35 20.73 1.11 -1.09
N SER A 36 19.91 1.68 -1.98
CA SER A 36 19.73 3.14 -2.07
C SER A 36 18.27 3.54 -2.28
N ASP A 37 17.89 4.71 -1.74
CA ASP A 37 16.59 5.32 -2.02
C ASP A 37 16.45 5.69 -3.51
N GLU A 38 15.23 5.53 -4.05
CA GLU A 38 14.83 5.54 -5.46
C GLU A 38 15.89 5.07 -6.50
N GLY A 39 16.68 4.05 -6.14
CA GLY A 39 17.92 3.64 -6.83
C GLY A 39 17.77 3.29 -8.32
N SER A 40 16.57 2.92 -8.78
CA SER A 40 16.23 2.57 -10.17
C SER A 40 16.76 3.52 -11.24
N ASN A 41 16.91 4.81 -10.90
CA ASN A 41 17.38 5.81 -11.84
C ASN A 41 18.91 5.84 -11.96
N ALA A 42 19.62 5.90 -10.82
CA ALA A 42 21.08 5.89 -10.73
C ALA A 42 21.68 4.58 -11.25
N TYR A 43 21.14 3.43 -10.83
CA TYR A 43 21.66 2.12 -11.22
C TYR A 43 21.63 1.88 -12.74
N LYS A 44 20.67 2.47 -13.47
CA LYS A 44 20.67 2.40 -14.95
C LYS A 44 21.67 3.34 -15.60
N ALA A 45 21.99 4.49 -15.00
CA ALA A 45 23.10 5.31 -15.50
C ALA A 45 24.42 4.55 -15.35
N GLN A 46 24.61 3.90 -14.20
CA GLN A 46 25.79 3.07 -13.93
C GLN A 46 25.82 1.76 -14.77
N TYR A 47 24.66 1.19 -15.12
CA TYR A 47 24.53 0.09 -16.09
C TYR A 47 25.03 0.47 -17.48
N CYS A 48 24.56 1.61 -18.02
CA CYS A 48 24.97 2.10 -19.34
C CYS A 48 26.48 2.43 -19.33
N GLU A 49 26.94 3.15 -18.31
CA GLU A 49 28.37 3.47 -18.13
C GLU A 49 29.26 2.21 -18.06
N LEU A 50 28.82 1.14 -17.40
CA LEU A 50 29.55 -0.12 -17.36
C LEU A 50 29.56 -0.83 -18.72
N THR A 51 28.42 -0.93 -19.38
CA THR A 51 28.27 -1.68 -20.65
C THR A 51 28.83 -0.94 -21.86
N GLU A 52 28.91 0.39 -21.83
CA GLU A 52 29.47 1.22 -22.91
C GLU A 52 30.98 1.46 -22.77
N LYS A 53 31.51 1.52 -21.54
CA LYS A 53 32.92 1.92 -21.27
C LYS A 53 33.79 0.82 -20.66
N THR A 54 33.25 -0.36 -20.40
CA THR A 54 33.99 -1.50 -19.83
C THR A 54 33.49 -2.84 -20.37
N SER A 55 34.29 -3.90 -20.23
CA SER A 55 33.89 -5.28 -20.55
C SER A 55 33.03 -5.94 -19.44
N LEU A 56 32.42 -5.17 -18.54
CA LEU A 56 31.59 -5.67 -17.44
C LEU A 56 30.11 -5.57 -17.81
N TYR A 57 29.45 -6.72 -17.91
CA TYR A 57 28.03 -6.82 -18.24
C TYR A 57 27.22 -7.12 -16.98
N PRO A 58 26.44 -6.16 -16.44
CA PRO A 58 25.64 -6.42 -15.25
C PRO A 58 24.45 -7.34 -15.55
N ASN A 59 24.07 -8.13 -14.56
CA ASN A 59 22.78 -8.82 -14.52
C ASN A 59 21.74 -7.87 -13.91
N VAL A 60 20.61 -7.62 -14.57
CA VAL A 60 19.60 -6.66 -14.08
C VAL A 60 18.19 -7.25 -14.03
N ILE A 61 17.44 -6.84 -13.01
CA ILE A 61 16.00 -7.16 -12.88
C ILE A 61 15.22 -5.86 -12.94
N MET A 62 14.23 -5.79 -13.83
CA MET A 62 13.46 -4.58 -14.11
C MET A 62 11.94 -4.80 -13.96
N ARG A 63 11.20 -3.72 -13.73
CA ARG A 63 9.74 -3.66 -13.70
C ARG A 63 9.30 -2.52 -14.61
N GLY A 64 8.96 -2.86 -15.86
CA GLY A 64 8.85 -1.86 -16.93
C GLY A 64 10.20 -1.16 -17.13
N THR A 65 10.21 0.17 -17.17
CA THR A 65 11.43 0.98 -17.32
C THR A 65 12.11 1.38 -16.00
N LYS A 66 11.65 0.85 -14.84
CA LYS A 66 12.40 0.92 -13.57
C LYS A 66 13.30 -0.31 -13.40
N LEU A 67 14.55 -0.11 -12.97
CA LEU A 67 15.49 -1.18 -12.64
C LEU A 67 15.45 -1.38 -11.13
N ILE A 68 15.16 -2.60 -10.67
CA ILE A 68 14.98 -2.90 -9.25
C ILE A 68 16.29 -3.42 -8.63
N LEU A 69 17.04 -4.20 -9.41
CA LEU A 69 18.32 -4.79 -9.01
C LEU A 69 19.32 -4.75 -10.16
N MET A 70 20.59 -4.55 -9.83
CA MET A 70 21.75 -4.76 -10.71
C MET A 70 22.83 -5.57 -9.97
N GLU A 71 23.43 -6.58 -10.60
CA GLU A 71 24.56 -7.36 -10.06
C GLU A 71 25.76 -7.29 -11.02
N VAL A 72 26.95 -7.01 -10.47
CA VAL A 72 28.22 -6.88 -11.17
C VAL A 72 29.27 -7.65 -10.37
N GLY A 73 29.68 -8.83 -10.84
CA GLY A 73 30.62 -9.69 -10.10
C GLY A 73 30.12 -10.03 -8.69
N ASN A 74 30.87 -9.63 -7.67
CA ASN A 74 30.52 -9.79 -6.25
C ASN A 74 29.55 -8.70 -5.71
N VAL A 75 29.24 -7.66 -6.50
CA VAL A 75 28.48 -6.48 -6.07
C VAL A 75 27.02 -6.56 -6.53
N LYS A 76 26.08 -6.23 -5.63
CA LYS A 76 24.63 -6.20 -5.85
C LYS A 76 24.06 -4.84 -5.46
N PHE A 77 23.18 -4.28 -6.28
CA PHE A 77 22.48 -3.01 -6.08
C PHE A 77 20.97 -3.27 -5.94
N LEU A 78 20.29 -2.59 -5.03
CA LEU A 78 18.90 -2.83 -4.61
C LEU A 78 18.15 -1.52 -4.30
N ASP A 79 17.09 -1.23 -5.04
CA ASP A 79 16.30 0.00 -4.86
C ASP A 79 15.39 -0.13 -3.62
N SER A 80 15.66 0.67 -2.58
CA SER A 80 15.12 0.49 -1.22
C SER A 80 13.61 0.70 -1.12
N LEU A 81 13.02 1.53 -1.99
CA LEU A 81 11.58 1.78 -2.03
C LEU A 81 10.78 0.53 -2.39
N ASN A 82 11.45 -0.48 -2.95
CA ASN A 82 10.86 -1.79 -3.18
C ASN A 82 10.69 -2.60 -1.90
N TYR A 83 11.35 -2.23 -0.80
CA TYR A 83 11.25 -2.87 0.52
C TYR A 83 10.52 -1.98 1.53
N PHE A 84 10.82 -0.68 1.52
CA PHE A 84 10.21 0.33 2.38
C PHE A 84 9.42 1.33 1.51
N PRO A 85 8.10 1.13 1.30
CA PRO A 85 7.28 2.01 0.46
C PRO A 85 6.90 3.30 1.20
N MET A 86 7.89 4.00 1.75
CA MET A 86 7.78 5.23 2.55
C MET A 86 9.03 6.11 2.35
N PRO A 87 8.96 7.43 2.52
CA PRO A 87 10.13 8.31 2.39
C PRO A 87 11.21 7.98 3.42
N LEU A 88 12.47 8.30 3.11
CA LEU A 88 13.60 8.13 4.03
C LEU A 88 13.37 8.75 5.42
N THR A 89 12.76 9.94 5.46
CA THR A 89 12.38 10.66 6.69
C THR A 89 11.37 9.93 7.57
N ALA A 90 10.69 8.89 7.07
CA ALA A 90 9.83 8.02 7.86
C ALA A 90 10.57 6.81 8.45
N LEU A 91 11.75 6.43 7.92
CA LEU A 91 12.47 5.22 8.35
C LEU A 91 12.94 5.23 9.82
N PRO A 92 13.49 6.34 10.38
CA PRO A 92 13.85 6.37 11.80
C PRO A 92 12.65 6.09 12.72
N LYS A 93 11.47 6.59 12.31
CA LYS A 93 10.19 6.41 13.01
C LYS A 93 9.46 5.10 12.66
N ALA A 94 9.95 4.32 11.69
CA ALA A 94 9.41 3.00 11.35
C ALA A 94 10.25 1.86 11.94
N PHE A 95 11.57 2.06 12.04
CA PHE A 95 12.53 1.06 12.50
C PHE A 95 13.14 1.37 13.87
N ASP A 96 12.68 2.40 14.57
CA ASP A 96 13.18 2.80 15.90
C ASP A 96 14.71 3.01 15.88
N LEU A 97 15.12 4.05 15.14
CA LEU A 97 16.51 4.46 14.94
C LEU A 97 16.71 5.88 15.50
N LYS A 98 17.94 6.21 15.92
CA LYS A 98 18.27 7.59 16.28
C LYS A 98 18.41 8.45 15.02
N GLU A 99 17.66 9.54 14.98
CA GLU A 99 17.76 10.58 13.95
C GLU A 99 19.11 11.31 14.09
N LEU A 100 19.91 11.33 13.02
CA LEU A 100 21.32 11.76 13.04
C LEU A 100 21.53 13.25 12.74
N LYS A 101 20.77 13.80 11.78
CA LYS A 101 20.74 15.23 11.47
C LYS A 101 19.29 15.70 11.30
N LYS A 102 19.00 16.94 11.70
CA LYS A 102 17.65 17.50 11.78
C LYS A 102 17.59 18.88 11.09
N GLY A 103 16.98 18.93 9.90
CA GLY A 103 16.87 20.12 9.07
C GLY A 103 16.33 19.80 7.67
N TYR A 104 16.42 20.77 6.76
CA TYR A 104 16.03 20.62 5.35
C TYR A 104 17.21 20.97 4.44
N PHE A 105 17.27 20.40 3.23
CA PHE A 105 18.32 20.70 2.24
C PHE A 105 17.74 21.48 1.04
N PRO A 106 18.41 22.53 0.54
CA PRO A 106 17.92 23.34 -0.59
C PRO A 106 18.20 22.64 -1.92
N HIS A 107 17.37 21.66 -2.29
CA HIS A 107 17.58 20.81 -3.46
C HIS A 107 17.75 21.58 -4.78
N LEU A 108 17.08 22.72 -4.96
CA LEU A 108 17.21 23.56 -6.16
C LEU A 108 18.43 24.48 -6.14
N PHE A 109 19.11 24.64 -5.00
CA PHE A 109 20.34 25.41 -4.89
C PHE A 109 21.57 24.65 -5.37
N ASN A 110 21.49 23.31 -5.47
CA ASN A 110 22.56 22.45 -5.98
C ASN A 110 22.79 22.68 -7.49
N THR A 111 23.61 23.68 -7.81
CA THR A 111 24.02 24.04 -9.17
C THR A 111 25.54 24.14 -9.28
N LEU A 112 26.09 24.09 -10.49
CA LEU A 112 27.53 24.29 -10.72
C LEU A 112 28.03 25.65 -10.19
N ALA A 113 27.19 26.69 -10.19
CA ALA A 113 27.55 28.01 -9.71
C ALA A 113 27.64 28.12 -8.17
N HIS A 114 27.02 27.18 -7.44
CA HIS A 114 26.92 27.22 -5.97
C HIS A 114 27.77 26.17 -5.26
N GLN A 115 28.55 25.34 -5.98
CA GLN A 115 29.34 24.28 -5.35
C GLN A 115 30.29 24.80 -4.27
N ASN A 116 30.92 25.96 -4.49
CA ASN A 116 31.84 26.58 -3.53
C ASN A 116 31.18 27.72 -2.74
N TYR A 117 29.85 27.65 -2.53
CA TYR A 117 29.11 28.69 -1.81
C TYR A 117 29.35 28.61 -0.30
N LEU A 118 29.76 29.74 0.28
CA LEU A 118 29.85 29.98 1.72
C LEU A 118 29.20 31.35 1.98
N GLY A 119 28.09 31.37 2.73
CA GLY A 119 27.31 32.60 2.92
C GLY A 119 26.08 32.39 3.83
N PRO A 120 25.10 33.30 3.80
CA PRO A 120 23.81 33.11 4.49
C PRO A 120 23.07 31.86 4.01
N ILE A 121 22.07 31.42 4.79
CA ILE A 121 21.16 30.35 4.36
C ILE A 121 20.49 30.70 3.00
N PRO A 122 20.41 29.77 2.03
CA PRO A 122 19.76 30.03 0.74
C PRO A 122 18.30 30.46 0.88
N ALA A 123 17.80 31.23 -0.08
CA ALA A 123 16.40 31.70 -0.11
C ALA A 123 15.39 30.53 -0.11
N LEU A 124 14.24 30.73 0.52
CA LEU A 124 13.23 29.70 0.75
C LEU A 124 12.78 28.98 -0.53
N ASP A 125 12.68 29.69 -1.66
CA ASP A 125 12.31 29.14 -2.96
C ASP A 125 13.17 27.94 -3.37
N PHE A 126 14.46 27.90 -2.96
CA PHE A 126 15.36 26.79 -3.28
C PHE A 126 15.05 25.48 -2.54
N TYR A 127 14.16 25.52 -1.54
CA TYR A 127 13.65 24.36 -0.79
C TYR A 127 12.30 23.83 -1.32
N ASP A 128 11.76 24.41 -2.40
CA ASP A 128 10.50 24.03 -3.07
C ASP A 128 9.27 23.88 -2.13
N PRO A 129 8.92 24.92 -1.34
CA PRO A 129 7.90 24.84 -0.30
C PRO A 129 6.49 24.50 -0.81
N ASP A 130 6.17 24.82 -2.07
CA ASP A 130 4.81 24.71 -2.62
C ASP A 130 4.48 23.30 -3.18
N HIS A 131 5.47 22.41 -3.27
CA HIS A 131 5.25 20.98 -3.54
C HIS A 131 5.15 20.13 -2.26
N LEU A 132 5.43 20.70 -1.09
CA LEU A 132 5.27 20.04 0.21
C LEU A 132 3.80 19.95 0.63
N LYS A 133 3.55 19.13 1.67
CA LYS A 133 2.28 19.20 2.43
C LYS A 133 2.29 20.44 3.33
N GLU A 134 1.12 20.99 3.59
CA GLU A 134 0.87 22.15 4.45
C GLU A 134 1.58 22.02 5.81
N ASP A 135 1.36 20.90 6.52
CA ASP A 135 1.98 20.59 7.81
C ASP A 135 3.53 20.54 7.79
N THR A 136 4.12 20.32 6.61
CA THR A 136 5.56 20.19 6.40
C THR A 136 6.14 21.52 5.90
N ARG A 137 5.38 22.26 5.09
CA ARG A 137 5.67 23.62 4.63
C ARG A 137 5.76 24.60 5.79
N GLU A 138 4.86 24.52 6.78
CA GLU A 138 4.93 25.30 8.02
C GLU A 138 6.21 25.03 8.83
N LYS A 139 6.61 23.75 8.93
CA LYS A 139 7.83 23.35 9.65
C LYS A 139 9.09 23.82 8.93
N LEU A 140 9.12 23.78 7.60
CA LEU A 140 10.19 24.35 6.77
C LEU A 140 10.27 25.87 6.95
N LEU A 141 9.15 26.59 6.80
CA LEU A 141 9.07 28.05 6.99
C LEU A 141 9.60 28.48 8.35
N LYS A 142 9.17 27.81 9.43
CA LYS A 142 9.62 28.10 10.78
C LYS A 142 11.12 27.82 10.95
N TRP A 143 11.60 26.65 10.53
CA TRP A 143 13.02 26.28 10.65
C TRP A 143 13.93 27.22 9.84
N HIS A 144 13.51 27.61 8.63
CA HIS A 144 14.28 28.52 7.77
C HIS A 144 14.39 29.90 8.41
N GLY A 145 13.29 30.47 8.90
CA GLY A 145 13.30 31.75 9.62
C GLY A 145 14.09 31.70 10.95
N GLU A 146 14.08 30.57 11.66
CA GLU A 146 14.93 30.36 12.84
C GLU A 146 16.42 30.36 12.45
N ARG A 147 16.82 29.66 11.38
CA ARG A 147 18.21 29.67 10.86
C ARG A 147 18.65 31.04 10.34
N GLU A 148 17.77 31.77 9.66
CA GLU A 148 18.05 33.12 9.17
C GLU A 148 18.24 34.12 10.33
N ALA A 149 17.38 34.06 11.35
CA ALA A 149 17.49 34.88 12.56
C ALA A 149 18.71 34.53 13.43
N GLU A 150 19.17 33.28 13.42
CA GLU A 150 20.44 32.85 14.03
C GLU A 150 21.69 33.36 13.28
N GLY A 151 21.53 33.93 12.08
CA GLY A 151 22.65 34.33 11.23
C GLY A 151 23.44 33.14 10.68
N TYR A 152 22.76 32.01 10.42
CA TYR A 152 23.40 30.75 10.06
C TYR A 152 24.24 30.85 8.78
N VAL A 153 25.53 30.55 8.90
CA VAL A 153 26.47 30.45 7.76
C VAL A 153 26.35 29.06 7.14
N PHE A 154 25.79 29.03 5.95
CA PHE A 154 25.63 27.83 5.13
C PHE A 154 26.88 27.63 4.25
N ASP A 155 27.58 26.53 4.51
CA ASP A 155 28.72 26.02 3.73
C ASP A 155 28.20 24.88 2.85
N PHE A 156 28.13 25.08 1.54
CA PHE A 156 27.52 24.11 0.63
C PHE A 156 28.27 22.76 0.61
N GLN A 157 29.61 22.77 0.63
CA GLN A 157 30.41 21.54 0.59
C GLN A 157 30.25 20.73 1.88
N LYS A 158 30.27 21.40 3.03
CA LYS A 158 30.04 20.73 4.31
C LYS A 158 28.60 20.21 4.42
N GLU A 159 27.61 21.03 4.08
CA GLU A 159 26.20 20.68 4.22
C GLU A 159 25.79 19.51 3.31
N ILE A 160 26.25 19.47 2.05
CA ILE A 160 25.92 18.37 1.13
C ILE A 160 26.59 17.05 1.56
N VAL A 161 27.80 17.09 2.11
CA VAL A 161 28.51 15.90 2.63
C VAL A 161 27.81 15.37 3.89
N GLU A 162 27.53 16.23 4.88
CA GLU A 162 26.82 15.81 6.10
C GLU A 162 25.40 15.30 5.81
N TYR A 163 24.69 15.91 4.85
CA TYR A 163 23.39 15.45 4.39
C TYR A 163 23.47 14.04 3.78
N CYS A 164 24.37 13.83 2.81
CA CYS A 164 24.55 12.54 2.16
C CYS A 164 24.98 11.42 3.12
N ILE A 165 25.81 11.73 4.12
CA ILE A 165 26.20 10.76 5.17
C ILE A 165 24.98 10.37 6.00
N SER A 166 24.19 11.33 6.50
CA SER A 166 23.00 11.06 7.31
C SER A 166 21.97 10.20 6.57
N ASP A 167 21.71 10.49 5.30
CA ASP A 167 20.76 9.70 4.48
C ASP A 167 21.23 8.24 4.30
N VAL A 168 22.53 8.03 4.04
CA VAL A 168 23.13 6.69 3.89
C VAL A 168 23.14 5.92 5.21
N GLU A 169 23.45 6.56 6.34
CA GLU A 169 23.46 5.93 7.66
C GLU A 169 22.06 5.50 8.11
N ILE A 170 21.05 6.37 7.94
CA ILE A 170 19.64 6.06 8.24
C ILE A 170 19.18 4.86 7.41
N LEU A 171 19.47 4.85 6.10
CA LEU A 171 19.10 3.74 5.23
C LEU A 171 19.80 2.44 5.61
N THR A 172 21.10 2.51 5.93
CA THR A 172 21.91 1.34 6.30
C THR A 172 21.39 0.68 7.57
N GLN A 173 21.11 1.48 8.61
CA GLN A 173 20.55 0.98 9.88
C GLN A 173 19.15 0.35 9.69
N ALA A 174 18.28 0.99 8.90
CA ALA A 174 16.96 0.43 8.57
C ALA A 174 17.07 -0.91 7.81
N CYS A 175 17.99 -0.99 6.83
CA CYS A 175 18.23 -2.21 6.06
C CYS A 175 18.71 -3.36 6.93
N LEU A 176 19.72 -3.15 7.77
CA LEU A 176 20.27 -4.20 8.65
C LEU A 176 19.21 -4.72 9.62
N LYS A 177 18.52 -3.82 10.33
CA LYS A 177 17.46 -4.18 11.30
C LYS A 177 16.30 -4.94 10.62
N PHE A 178 15.93 -4.57 9.40
CA PHE A 178 14.93 -5.30 8.60
C PHE A 178 15.42 -6.68 8.12
N ARG A 179 16.68 -6.80 7.70
CA ARG A 179 17.27 -8.06 7.22
C ARG A 179 17.29 -9.11 8.31
N ASP A 180 17.76 -8.75 9.50
CA ASP A 180 17.93 -9.70 10.60
C ASP A 180 16.57 -10.22 11.10
N LEU A 181 15.55 -9.35 11.16
CA LEU A 181 14.16 -9.74 11.43
C LEU A 181 13.62 -10.71 10.38
N MET A 182 13.71 -10.38 9.09
CA MET A 182 13.19 -11.23 8.01
C MET A 182 13.85 -12.62 7.96
N LYS A 183 15.16 -12.70 8.19
CA LYS A 183 15.90 -13.97 8.23
C LYS A 183 15.51 -14.83 9.43
N THR A 184 15.33 -14.22 10.59
CA THR A 184 14.93 -14.89 11.83
C THR A 184 13.52 -15.48 11.70
N GLU A 185 12.57 -14.70 11.18
CA GLU A 185 11.14 -15.05 11.19
C GLU A 185 10.66 -15.87 9.97
N THR A 186 11.38 -15.82 8.83
CA THR A 186 10.88 -16.43 7.57
C THR A 186 11.87 -17.35 6.86
N THR A 187 13.10 -17.51 7.37
CA THR A 187 14.25 -18.17 6.72
C THR A 187 14.74 -17.56 5.40
N VAL A 188 13.98 -16.64 4.78
CA VAL A 188 14.30 -15.98 3.51
C VAL A 188 15.03 -14.67 3.76
N ASP A 189 16.25 -14.53 3.25
CA ASP A 189 16.99 -13.26 3.26
C ASP A 189 16.39 -12.30 2.22
N PRO A 190 15.80 -11.17 2.64
CA PRO A 190 14.98 -10.33 1.78
C PRO A 190 15.80 -9.67 0.66
N PHE A 191 17.09 -9.42 0.91
CA PHE A 191 18.01 -8.75 -0.02
C PHE A 191 18.81 -9.74 -0.86
N GLN A 192 19.00 -10.97 -0.38
CA GLN A 192 19.69 -12.03 -1.13
C GLN A 192 18.74 -12.74 -2.11
N GLU A 193 17.55 -13.15 -1.67
CA GLU A 193 16.68 -14.09 -2.38
C GLU A 193 15.52 -13.44 -3.13
N SER A 194 15.22 -12.17 -2.83
CA SER A 194 14.13 -11.41 -3.45
C SER A 194 14.60 -10.03 -3.90
N THR A 195 13.75 -9.34 -4.64
CA THR A 195 14.06 -8.01 -5.22
C THR A 195 13.12 -6.90 -4.74
N THR A 196 11.94 -7.26 -4.23
CA THR A 196 10.95 -6.34 -3.65
C THR A 196 10.19 -7.03 -2.52
N ILE A 197 9.64 -6.27 -1.57
CA ILE A 197 8.74 -6.79 -0.54
C ILE A 197 7.54 -7.51 -1.18
N ALA A 198 6.98 -6.96 -2.25
CA ALA A 198 5.90 -7.59 -3.04
C ALA A 198 6.42 -8.65 -4.05
N SER A 199 7.63 -9.18 -3.88
CA SER A 199 8.15 -10.36 -4.58
C SER A 199 8.59 -11.43 -3.59
N CYS A 200 9.22 -11.03 -2.48
CA CYS A 200 9.43 -11.85 -1.28
C CYS A 200 8.06 -12.31 -0.71
N CYS A 201 7.17 -11.35 -0.48
CA CYS A 201 5.75 -11.56 -0.28
C CYS A 201 5.01 -11.73 -1.62
N ASN A 202 5.50 -12.64 -2.46
CA ASN A 202 4.82 -13.18 -3.64
C ASN A 202 5.31 -14.61 -3.98
N LYS A 203 6.58 -14.95 -3.71
CA LYS A 203 7.19 -16.31 -3.86
C LYS A 203 6.57 -17.44 -3.00
N VAL A 204 5.44 -17.22 -2.33
CA VAL A 204 5.11 -17.90 -1.05
C VAL A 204 3.61 -18.22 -0.75
N PHE A 205 2.58 -17.79 -1.50
CA PHE A 205 1.17 -18.20 -1.26
C PHE A 205 0.62 -19.08 -2.34
N ARG A 206 0.71 -18.57 -3.55
CA ARG A 206 0.96 -19.35 -4.73
C ARG A 206 2.54 -19.45 -4.60
N ARG A 207 3.14 -20.57 -4.96
CA ARG A 207 4.23 -21.45 -4.46
C ARG A 207 3.75 -22.36 -3.35
N ASN A 208 2.47 -22.34 -2.97
CA ASN A 208 2.00 -23.00 -1.76
C ASN A 208 0.51 -23.47 -1.85
N PHE A 209 -0.42 -22.74 -2.50
CA PHE A 209 -1.88 -22.96 -2.41
C PHE A 209 -2.76 -22.25 -3.50
N LEU A 210 -3.05 -22.82 -4.69
CA LEU A 210 -4.24 -22.41 -5.50
C LEU A 210 -4.59 -23.27 -6.73
N LYS A 211 -5.90 -23.51 -6.94
CA LYS A 211 -6.60 -23.80 -8.23
C LYS A 211 -8.07 -23.25 -8.19
N PRO A 212 -8.82 -23.14 -9.32
CA PRO A 212 -10.03 -22.29 -9.41
C PRO A 212 -11.40 -22.98 -9.64
N GLU A 213 -12.48 -22.25 -9.27
CA GLU A 213 -13.93 -22.40 -9.59
C GLU A 213 -14.69 -23.68 -9.12
N THR A 214 -15.63 -23.55 -8.16
CA THR A 214 -16.22 -24.73 -7.46
C THR A 214 -17.70 -24.72 -7.00
N ILE A 215 -18.48 -23.62 -7.00
CA ILE A 215 -19.90 -23.60 -6.52
C ILE A 215 -20.82 -22.66 -7.36
N GLY A 216 -22.12 -22.97 -7.48
CA GLY A 216 -23.17 -22.13 -8.08
C GLY A 216 -24.37 -21.81 -7.16
N ILE A 217 -24.59 -20.52 -6.87
CA ILE A 217 -25.59 -20.04 -5.87
C ILE A 217 -26.47 -18.91 -6.44
N LEU A 218 -27.79 -18.99 -6.25
CA LEU A 218 -28.76 -17.98 -6.67
C LEU A 218 -29.00 -16.91 -5.57
N PRO A 219 -28.78 -15.61 -5.86
CA PRO A 219 -29.09 -14.55 -4.91
C PRO A 219 -30.58 -14.24 -4.74
N ASN A 220 -30.97 -13.91 -3.52
CA ASN A 220 -32.24 -13.24 -3.21
C ASN A 220 -32.26 -11.83 -3.86
N GLN A 221 -33.33 -11.51 -4.60
CA GLN A 221 -33.45 -10.22 -5.30
C GLN A 221 -33.73 -9.05 -4.37
N ASN A 222 -34.24 -9.30 -3.17
CA ASN A 222 -34.84 -8.28 -2.32
C ASN A 222 -33.85 -7.67 -1.31
N LEU A 223 -32.56 -8.03 -1.37
CA LEU A 223 -31.53 -7.58 -0.44
C LEU A 223 -30.86 -6.28 -0.92
N TYR A 224 -30.87 -5.25 -0.07
CA TYR A 224 -30.18 -3.98 -0.33
C TYR A 224 -28.64 -4.07 -0.21
N HIS A 225 -28.18 -4.98 0.65
CA HIS A 225 -26.79 -5.39 0.81
C HIS A 225 -26.66 -6.87 0.41
N PRO A 226 -26.06 -7.21 -0.74
CA PRO A 226 -25.83 -8.59 -1.13
C PRO A 226 -24.66 -9.19 -0.33
N VAL A 227 -24.81 -10.42 0.16
CA VAL A 227 -23.80 -11.10 0.99
C VAL A 227 -22.57 -11.52 0.16
N LEU A 228 -22.79 -12.26 -0.93
CA LEU A 228 -21.69 -12.92 -1.65
C LEU A 228 -20.93 -11.96 -2.58
N PRO A 229 -19.59 -11.88 -2.48
CA PRO A 229 -18.77 -11.19 -3.47
C PRO A 229 -18.65 -12.01 -4.75
N SER A 230 -18.62 -11.36 -5.91
CA SER A 230 -18.25 -11.97 -7.20
C SER A 230 -17.33 -11.05 -8.01
N LYS A 231 -16.49 -11.64 -8.86
CA LYS A 231 -15.47 -10.93 -9.65
C LYS A 231 -15.89 -10.85 -11.11
N MET A 232 -16.48 -9.73 -11.50
CA MET A 232 -17.01 -9.47 -12.84
C MET A 232 -16.55 -8.11 -13.35
N ASN A 233 -16.40 -7.92 -14.67
CA ASN A 233 -15.94 -6.66 -15.27
C ASN A 233 -14.64 -6.10 -14.64
N ASN A 234 -13.69 -7.00 -14.32
CA ASN A 234 -12.43 -6.72 -13.61
C ASN A 234 -12.59 -6.02 -12.23
N LYS A 235 -13.73 -6.22 -11.56
CA LYS A 235 -14.06 -5.63 -10.25
C LYS A 235 -14.64 -6.69 -9.32
N LEU A 236 -14.34 -6.55 -8.03
CA LEU A 236 -15.15 -7.18 -6.99
C LEU A 236 -16.48 -6.43 -6.87
N MET A 237 -17.59 -7.13 -7.08
CA MET A 237 -18.96 -6.60 -7.05
C MET A 237 -19.82 -7.44 -6.09
N PHE A 238 -20.88 -6.84 -5.57
CA PHE A 238 -21.92 -7.49 -4.77
C PHE A 238 -23.24 -7.23 -5.49
N VAL A 239 -23.91 -8.29 -5.97
CA VAL A 239 -25.08 -8.19 -6.86
C VAL A 239 -26.11 -9.28 -6.57
N ASN A 240 -27.37 -9.01 -6.88
CA ASN A 240 -28.48 -9.98 -6.74
C ASN A 240 -28.80 -10.74 -8.05
N CYS A 241 -27.98 -10.54 -9.09
CA CYS A 241 -28.05 -11.21 -10.38
C CYS A 241 -26.70 -11.07 -11.09
N GLN A 242 -26.07 -12.18 -11.50
CA GLN A 242 -24.80 -12.14 -12.24
C GLN A 242 -24.95 -11.32 -13.53
N LYS A 243 -25.91 -11.68 -14.40
CA LYS A 243 -26.04 -11.03 -15.71
C LYS A 243 -26.35 -9.54 -15.66
N CYS A 244 -27.11 -9.08 -14.65
CA CYS A 244 -27.33 -7.64 -14.43
C CYS A 244 -26.04 -6.88 -14.04
N GLY A 245 -25.11 -7.53 -13.34
CA GLY A 245 -23.82 -6.94 -12.96
C GLY A 245 -22.77 -6.96 -14.09
N GLU A 246 -22.87 -7.95 -14.99
CA GLU A 246 -22.09 -8.03 -16.23
C GLU A 246 -22.50 -6.96 -17.24
N ASP A 247 -23.80 -6.88 -17.56
CA ASP A 247 -24.31 -5.98 -18.60
C ASP A 247 -24.71 -4.59 -18.06
N PHE A 248 -24.49 -4.33 -16.76
CA PHE A 248 -24.87 -3.11 -16.04
C PHE A 248 -26.36 -2.71 -16.21
N VAL A 249 -27.26 -3.71 -16.25
CA VAL A 249 -28.69 -3.51 -16.53
C VAL A 249 -29.34 -2.56 -15.53
N ARG A 250 -30.03 -1.55 -16.05
CA ARG A 250 -30.71 -0.51 -15.27
C ARG A 250 -32.19 -0.81 -15.03
N GLU A 251 -32.83 -1.54 -15.94
CA GLU A 251 -34.24 -1.90 -15.83
C GLU A 251 -34.49 -3.00 -14.77
N GLU A 252 -35.76 -3.31 -14.52
CA GLU A 252 -36.10 -4.41 -13.61
C GLU A 252 -35.64 -5.76 -14.20
N CYS A 253 -34.90 -6.54 -13.43
CA CYS A 253 -34.31 -7.81 -13.85
C CYS A 253 -35.37 -8.82 -14.33
N GLN A 254 -35.30 -9.23 -15.60
CA GLN A 254 -36.12 -10.30 -16.20
C GLN A 254 -35.32 -11.58 -16.51
N HIS A 255 -34.06 -11.65 -16.08
CA HIS A 255 -33.17 -12.78 -16.32
C HIS A 255 -33.63 -14.07 -15.63
N SER A 256 -33.38 -15.20 -16.27
CA SER A 256 -33.63 -16.55 -15.76
C SER A 256 -32.85 -16.87 -14.47
N ILE A 257 -33.20 -17.97 -13.81
CA ILE A 257 -32.46 -18.46 -12.63
C ILE A 257 -30.99 -18.71 -12.98
N GLN A 258 -30.72 -19.27 -14.16
CA GLN A 258 -29.39 -19.60 -14.64
C GLN A 258 -28.54 -18.34 -14.85
N GLU A 259 -29.06 -17.33 -15.56
CA GLU A 259 -28.41 -16.03 -15.78
C GLU A 259 -28.28 -15.19 -14.50
N ARG A 260 -29.16 -15.39 -13.52
CA ARG A 260 -29.08 -14.74 -12.21
C ARG A 260 -28.06 -15.38 -11.28
N SER A 261 -27.86 -16.69 -11.36
CA SER A 261 -26.97 -17.44 -10.47
C SER A 261 -25.54 -16.91 -10.51
N LEU A 262 -24.93 -16.77 -9.33
CA LEU A 262 -23.50 -16.50 -9.20
C LEU A 262 -22.75 -17.83 -9.30
N LYS A 263 -21.70 -17.89 -10.12
CA LYS A 263 -20.70 -18.96 -10.06
C LYS A 263 -19.38 -18.44 -9.47
N GLY A 264 -18.69 -19.27 -8.69
CA GLY A 264 -17.48 -18.87 -7.98
C GLY A 264 -17.03 -19.86 -6.91
N THR A 265 -16.24 -19.38 -5.96
CA THR A 265 -15.72 -20.14 -4.81
C THR A 265 -15.77 -19.23 -3.60
N TRP A 266 -16.35 -19.71 -2.49
CA TRP A 266 -16.61 -18.93 -1.28
C TRP A 266 -16.27 -19.73 -0.02
N VAL A 267 -16.07 -19.02 1.10
CA VAL A 267 -15.98 -19.63 2.43
C VAL A 267 -17.37 -20.05 2.90
N ILE A 268 -17.49 -21.21 3.55
CA ILE A 268 -18.79 -21.77 3.96
C ILE A 268 -19.60 -20.80 4.84
N GLU A 269 -18.96 -20.02 5.72
CA GLU A 269 -19.60 -18.99 6.55
C GLU A 269 -20.35 -17.92 5.74
N GLU A 270 -19.81 -17.50 4.59
CA GLU A 270 -20.50 -16.55 3.71
C GLU A 270 -21.69 -17.20 3.00
N VAL A 271 -21.60 -18.50 2.70
CA VAL A 271 -22.70 -19.28 2.12
C VAL A 271 -23.81 -19.50 3.15
N LEU A 272 -23.47 -19.79 4.41
CA LEU A 272 -24.43 -19.91 5.51
C LEU A 272 -25.15 -18.58 5.76
N LYS A 273 -24.43 -17.45 5.83
CA LYS A 273 -25.05 -16.11 5.93
C LYS A 273 -25.87 -15.76 4.69
N ALA A 274 -25.48 -16.22 3.51
CA ALA A 274 -26.27 -16.05 2.30
C ALA A 274 -27.60 -16.83 2.37
N ILE A 275 -27.59 -18.07 2.85
CA ILE A 275 -28.81 -18.89 3.07
C ILE A 275 -29.71 -18.23 4.13
N GLU A 276 -29.14 -17.72 5.23
CA GLU A 276 -29.87 -16.92 6.24
C GLU A 276 -30.60 -15.72 5.62
N LYS A 277 -30.01 -15.12 4.57
CA LYS A 277 -30.63 -14.02 3.79
C LYS A 277 -31.42 -14.49 2.56
N GLY A 278 -31.76 -15.78 2.49
CA GLY A 278 -32.66 -16.35 1.48
C GLY A 278 -32.03 -16.60 0.10
N TYR A 279 -30.71 -16.72 0.00
CA TYR A 279 -30.07 -17.28 -1.19
C TYR A 279 -30.44 -18.77 -1.32
N GLN A 280 -30.46 -19.28 -2.55
CA GLN A 280 -30.71 -20.69 -2.83
C GLN A 280 -29.47 -21.30 -3.49
N ILE A 281 -28.93 -22.39 -2.94
CA ILE A 281 -27.93 -23.19 -3.64
C ILE A 281 -28.63 -23.86 -4.83
N ILE A 282 -28.05 -23.74 -6.02
CA ILE A 282 -28.58 -24.37 -7.24
C ILE A 282 -27.75 -25.59 -7.60
N GLU A 283 -26.42 -25.49 -7.48
CA GLU A 283 -25.49 -26.55 -7.87
C GLU A 283 -24.19 -26.44 -7.06
N THR A 284 -23.75 -27.56 -6.49
CA THR A 284 -22.47 -27.67 -5.78
C THR A 284 -21.56 -28.57 -6.59
N TYR A 285 -20.44 -28.06 -7.10
CA TYR A 285 -19.48 -28.86 -7.87
C TYR A 285 -18.44 -29.50 -6.95
N GLU A 286 -17.96 -28.76 -5.95
CA GLU A 286 -16.95 -29.25 -5.00
C GLU A 286 -17.10 -28.58 -3.62
N ILE A 287 -16.80 -29.32 -2.55
CA ILE A 287 -16.66 -28.81 -1.18
C ILE A 287 -15.29 -29.24 -0.66
N TRP A 288 -14.50 -28.31 -0.15
CA TRP A 288 -13.26 -28.61 0.56
C TRP A 288 -13.58 -28.59 2.06
N GLU A 289 -13.63 -29.77 2.67
CA GLU A 289 -13.76 -29.96 4.11
C GLU A 289 -12.38 -30.02 4.77
N TYR A 290 -12.28 -29.54 6.02
CA TYR A 290 -11.02 -29.49 6.77
C TYR A 290 -11.29 -29.83 8.23
N ASP A 291 -10.34 -30.51 8.90
CA ASP A 291 -10.41 -30.75 10.34
C ASP A 291 -10.31 -29.43 11.11
N THR A 292 -11.44 -28.93 11.62
CA THR A 292 -11.51 -27.68 12.39
C THR A 292 -11.49 -27.95 13.89
N ILE A 293 -10.57 -27.30 14.60
CA ILE A 293 -10.55 -27.29 16.07
C ILE A 293 -11.10 -25.94 16.55
N GLN A 294 -12.31 -25.94 17.10
CA GLN A 294 -12.86 -24.78 17.79
C GLN A 294 -12.28 -24.72 19.20
N LEU A 295 -11.57 -23.62 19.50
CA LEU A 295 -10.97 -23.38 20.81
C LEU A 295 -11.89 -22.51 21.68
N SER A 296 -11.84 -22.71 23.01
CA SER A 296 -12.48 -21.82 23.98
C SER A 296 -11.62 -20.57 24.24
N LYS A 297 -12.15 -19.58 24.98
CA LYS A 297 -11.36 -18.40 25.41
C LYS A 297 -10.12 -18.81 26.23
N ASP A 298 -10.21 -19.90 26.96
CA ASP A 298 -9.20 -20.44 27.89
C ASP A 298 -8.10 -21.26 27.18
N GLN A 299 -8.15 -21.37 25.85
CA GLN A 299 -7.23 -22.16 25.04
C GLN A 299 -6.47 -21.28 24.04
N GLU A 300 -5.13 -21.28 24.13
CA GLU A 300 -4.31 -20.48 23.22
C GLU A 300 -4.38 -21.01 21.78
N GLY A 301 -4.91 -20.19 20.87
CA GLY A 301 -4.92 -20.48 19.44
C GLY A 301 -3.61 -20.14 18.75
N LEU A 302 -3.40 -20.74 17.57
CA LEU A 302 -2.18 -20.64 16.76
C LEU A 302 -1.66 -19.21 16.53
N PHE A 303 -2.54 -18.21 16.60
CA PHE A 303 -2.20 -16.79 16.43
C PHE A 303 -2.40 -15.94 17.69
N SER A 304 -2.97 -16.48 18.78
CA SER A 304 -3.42 -15.71 19.95
C SER A 304 -2.28 -14.96 20.62
N GLY A 305 -1.21 -15.64 21.08
CA GLY A 305 -0.06 -14.96 21.71
C GLY A 305 0.61 -13.90 20.82
N MET A 306 0.66 -14.11 19.50
CA MET A 306 1.19 -13.11 18.56
C MET A 306 0.26 -11.88 18.44
N MET A 307 -1.03 -12.11 18.24
CA MET A 307 -2.02 -11.04 18.11
C MET A 307 -2.10 -10.24 19.41
N ASN A 308 -2.29 -10.90 20.56
CA ASN A 308 -2.41 -10.27 21.87
C ASN A 308 -1.19 -9.39 22.18
N LYS A 309 0.02 -9.85 21.89
CA LYS A 309 1.26 -9.07 22.02
C LYS A 309 1.26 -7.80 21.17
N PHE A 310 0.94 -7.88 19.88
CA PHE A 310 0.93 -6.68 19.02
C PHE A 310 -0.28 -5.77 19.26
N LEU A 311 -1.40 -6.30 19.75
CA LEU A 311 -2.55 -5.52 20.21
C LEU A 311 -2.22 -4.73 21.49
N GLN A 312 -1.60 -5.37 22.48
CA GLN A 312 -1.08 -4.73 23.69
C GLN A 312 -0.10 -3.58 23.33
N ILE A 313 0.86 -3.84 22.46
CA ILE A 313 1.84 -2.84 22.00
C ILE A 313 1.15 -1.69 21.25
N LYS A 314 0.23 -1.98 20.32
CA LYS A 314 -0.59 -0.98 19.60
C LYS A 314 -1.35 -0.09 20.57
N GLN A 315 -1.98 -0.67 21.58
CA GLN A 315 -2.89 0.07 22.45
C GLN A 315 -2.11 0.94 23.43
N GLN A 316 -1.06 0.40 24.07
CA GLN A 316 -0.16 1.19 24.93
C GLN A 316 0.49 2.35 24.16
N ALA A 317 0.96 2.10 22.94
CA ALA A 317 1.54 3.12 22.07
C ALA A 317 0.52 4.12 21.47
N SER A 318 -0.79 3.95 21.72
CA SER A 318 -1.82 4.91 21.30
C SER A 318 -2.01 6.05 22.31
N GLY A 319 -1.43 5.96 23.51
CA GLY A 319 -1.74 6.86 24.62
C GLY A 319 -3.09 6.56 25.27
N TRP A 320 -3.50 7.40 26.21
CA TRP A 320 -4.75 7.24 26.95
C TRP A 320 -5.99 7.69 26.15
N PRO A 321 -7.14 7.01 26.30
CA PRO A 321 -8.41 7.51 25.77
C PRO A 321 -8.75 8.90 26.31
N LYS A 322 -9.44 9.72 25.51
CA LYS A 322 -9.80 11.11 25.86
C LYS A 322 -10.69 11.24 27.11
N HIS A 323 -11.34 10.14 27.51
CA HIS A 323 -12.18 10.06 28.71
C HIS A 323 -11.42 9.56 29.96
N CYS A 324 -10.13 9.26 29.86
CA CYS A 324 -9.29 8.79 30.97
C CYS A 324 -8.43 9.93 31.55
N LEU A 325 -9.08 10.87 32.26
CA LEU A 325 -8.41 12.04 32.83
C LEU A 325 -7.83 11.72 34.22
N THR A 326 -8.60 11.09 35.10
CA THR A 326 -8.17 10.70 36.44
C THR A 326 -7.50 9.32 36.45
N ASP A 327 -6.75 9.01 37.52
CA ASP A 327 -6.07 7.71 37.62
C ASP A 327 -7.07 6.57 37.92
N GLU A 328 -8.24 6.86 38.50
CA GLU A 328 -9.34 5.90 38.66
C GLU A 328 -10.04 5.61 37.32
N GLU A 329 -10.09 6.55 36.37
CA GLU A 329 -10.55 6.29 35.00
C GLU A 329 -9.54 5.45 34.21
N LYS A 330 -8.26 5.76 34.37
CA LYS A 330 -7.14 5.02 33.75
C LYS A 330 -7.06 3.56 34.21
N ASN A 331 -7.17 3.32 35.52
CA ASN A 331 -7.17 1.94 36.05
C ASN A 331 -8.43 1.17 35.59
N ARG A 332 -9.63 1.76 35.67
CA ARG A 332 -10.85 1.13 35.13
C ARG A 332 -10.75 0.78 33.65
N TYR A 333 -10.07 1.59 32.84
CA TYR A 333 -9.81 1.26 31.44
C TYR A 333 -8.86 0.06 31.28
N ILE A 334 -7.81 -0.06 32.10
CA ILE A 334 -6.92 -1.24 32.10
C ILE A 334 -7.69 -2.50 32.50
N ASP A 335 -8.48 -2.42 33.58
CA ASP A 335 -9.26 -3.55 34.10
C ASP A 335 -10.30 -4.01 33.06
N ALA A 336 -11.04 -3.07 32.45
CA ALA A 336 -12.01 -3.39 31.38
C ALA A 336 -11.35 -3.98 30.12
N PHE A 337 -10.13 -3.59 29.78
CA PHE A 337 -9.37 -4.17 28.65
C PHE A 337 -8.87 -5.59 28.96
N LEU A 338 -8.51 -5.85 30.22
CA LEU A 338 -8.19 -7.21 30.70
C LEU A 338 -9.45 -8.11 30.69
N ASP A 339 -10.56 -7.66 31.28
CA ASP A 339 -11.81 -8.42 31.38
C ASP A 339 -12.42 -8.74 30.00
N THR A 340 -12.26 -7.84 29.02
CA THR A 340 -12.83 -8.00 27.67
C THR A 340 -11.94 -8.87 26.76
N GLU A 341 -10.64 -8.55 26.69
CA GLU A 341 -9.70 -9.06 25.68
C GLU A 341 -8.73 -10.14 26.19
N ASP A 342 -8.66 -10.37 27.51
CA ASP A 342 -7.58 -11.12 28.18
C ASP A 342 -6.18 -10.55 27.88
N ILE A 343 -6.08 -9.21 27.78
CA ILE A 343 -4.82 -8.50 27.52
C ILE A 343 -4.56 -7.51 28.65
N LYS A 344 -3.60 -7.83 29.52
CA LYS A 344 -3.17 -6.89 30.57
C LYS A 344 -2.35 -5.74 29.97
N LEU A 345 -2.85 -4.52 30.10
CA LEU A 345 -2.10 -3.30 29.80
C LEU A 345 -1.28 -2.83 31.01
N GLU A 346 -0.14 -2.19 30.79
CA GLU A 346 0.70 -1.61 31.85
C GLU A 346 0.54 -0.09 31.90
N PHE A 347 0.04 0.44 33.02
CA PHE A 347 -0.24 1.87 33.25
C PHE A 347 0.92 2.79 32.85
N SER A 348 2.17 2.41 33.20
CA SER A 348 3.38 3.18 32.91
C SER A 348 3.85 3.11 31.45
N LYS A 349 3.27 2.23 30.62
CA LYS A 349 3.59 2.09 29.19
C LYS A 349 2.54 2.69 28.26
N ILE A 350 1.37 3.09 28.78
CA ILE A 350 0.34 3.78 28.00
C ILE A 350 0.78 5.24 27.78
N ILE A 351 1.53 5.45 26.71
CA ILE A 351 2.17 6.71 26.30
C ILE A 351 2.06 6.82 24.78
N GLU A 352 1.69 7.98 24.26
CA GLU A 352 1.59 8.18 22.81
C GLU A 352 2.96 7.96 22.14
N ASN A 353 3.08 6.91 21.33
CA ASN A 353 4.27 6.58 20.57
C ASN A 353 3.89 6.19 19.13
N PRO A 354 3.76 7.18 18.22
CA PRO A 354 3.30 6.92 16.86
C PRO A 354 4.29 6.10 16.00
N CYS A 355 5.55 5.91 16.44
CA CYS A 355 6.47 4.93 15.87
C CYS A 355 5.98 3.51 16.18
N LEU A 356 5.98 3.16 17.47
CA LEU A 356 5.66 1.83 17.97
C LEU A 356 4.22 1.42 17.62
N ARG A 357 3.28 2.38 17.64
CA ARG A 357 1.89 2.20 17.23
C ARG A 357 1.74 1.87 15.73
N SER A 358 2.60 2.45 14.89
CA SER A 358 2.61 2.18 13.44
C SER A 358 3.23 0.83 13.13
N LEU A 359 4.34 0.48 13.79
CA LEU A 359 4.97 -0.84 13.70
C LEU A 359 3.99 -1.96 14.13
N ALA A 360 3.33 -1.82 15.28
CA ALA A 360 2.36 -2.79 15.76
C ALA A 360 1.16 -2.94 14.81
N LYS A 361 0.61 -1.83 14.27
CA LYS A 361 -0.45 -1.89 13.24
C LYS A 361 0.06 -2.56 11.95
N LEU A 362 1.31 -2.33 11.55
CA LEU A 362 1.90 -2.96 10.36
C LEU A 362 2.01 -4.49 10.53
N MET A 363 2.42 -4.98 11.70
CA MET A 363 2.50 -6.42 11.99
C MET A 363 1.12 -7.07 11.92
N LEU A 364 0.11 -6.53 12.62
CA LEU A 364 -1.26 -7.02 12.61
C LEU A 364 -1.86 -7.04 11.18
N ASN A 365 -1.67 -5.97 10.42
CA ASN A 365 -2.26 -5.83 9.08
C ASN A 365 -1.53 -6.64 7.99
N SER A 366 -0.22 -6.85 8.10
CA SER A 366 0.57 -7.53 7.06
C SER A 366 0.50 -9.05 7.17
N PHE A 367 0.26 -9.58 8.37
CA PHE A 367 0.29 -11.01 8.67
C PHE A 367 -0.64 -11.83 7.77
N TRP A 368 -1.95 -11.55 7.77
CA TRP A 368 -2.90 -12.31 6.94
C TRP A 368 -2.70 -12.06 5.44
N GLY A 369 -2.14 -10.91 5.04
CA GLY A 369 -1.79 -10.63 3.65
C GLY A 369 -0.64 -11.51 3.14
N LYS A 370 0.21 -12.02 4.03
CA LYS A 370 1.21 -13.05 3.71
C LYS A 370 0.52 -14.31 3.16
N PHE A 371 -0.65 -14.64 3.69
CA PHE A 371 -1.46 -15.76 3.25
C PHE A 371 -2.15 -15.55 1.87
N ALA A 372 -1.76 -14.58 1.01
CA ALA A 372 -2.57 -14.14 -0.17
C ALA A 372 -1.82 -13.72 -1.50
N GLN A 373 -0.58 -14.16 -1.77
CA GLN A 373 0.40 -13.64 -2.77
C GLN A 373 1.08 -14.64 -3.82
N LYS A 374 1.04 -14.39 -5.16
CA LYS A 374 1.27 -15.27 -6.38
C LYS A 374 2.62 -16.07 -6.59
N GLU A 375 2.57 -17.44 -6.76
CA GLU A 375 3.67 -18.44 -7.11
C GLU A 375 4.70 -17.81 -8.04
N ASN A 376 4.18 -17.65 -9.24
CA ASN A 376 4.86 -18.01 -10.45
C ASN A 376 4.82 -16.69 -11.17
N GLN A 377 5.78 -15.89 -10.73
CA GLN A 377 5.87 -14.49 -11.07
C GLN A 377 6.51 -14.42 -12.44
N ASN A 378 6.09 -13.46 -13.25
CA ASN A 378 6.78 -13.15 -14.49
C ASN A 378 8.23 -12.80 -14.16
N LYS A 379 9.14 -13.71 -14.47
CA LYS A 379 10.58 -13.58 -14.43
C LYS A 379 11.03 -12.76 -15.64
N THR A 380 12.31 -12.41 -15.64
CA THR A 380 12.95 -11.74 -16.77
C THR A 380 14.37 -12.29 -16.89
N SER A 381 14.68 -12.90 -18.04
CA SER A 381 16.04 -13.28 -18.44
C SER A 381 16.61 -12.20 -19.35
N ILE A 382 17.93 -12.00 -19.30
CA ILE A 382 18.68 -11.21 -20.28
C ILE A 382 19.42 -12.20 -21.16
N VAL A 383 18.84 -12.48 -22.32
CA VAL A 383 19.27 -13.54 -23.22
C VAL A 383 20.18 -12.94 -24.28
N ARG A 384 21.40 -13.46 -24.36
CA ARG A 384 22.44 -12.99 -25.30
C ARG A 384 22.92 -14.08 -26.26
N ASP A 385 22.59 -15.33 -25.97
CA ASP A 385 22.79 -16.46 -26.87
C ASP A 385 21.47 -16.83 -27.58
N CYS A 386 21.57 -17.23 -28.84
CA CYS A 386 20.42 -17.73 -29.60
C CYS A 386 19.98 -19.12 -29.12
N GLY A 387 20.90 -19.97 -28.65
CA GLY A 387 20.58 -21.27 -28.05
C GLY A 387 19.71 -21.12 -26.82
N GLU A 388 20.15 -20.32 -25.84
CA GLU A 388 19.35 -19.96 -24.64
C GLU A 388 17.95 -19.44 -25.03
N PHE A 389 17.83 -18.62 -26.08
CA PHE A 389 16.55 -18.11 -26.54
C PHE A 389 15.64 -19.21 -27.11
N PHE A 390 16.17 -20.11 -27.94
CA PHE A 390 15.38 -21.21 -28.50
C PHE A 390 15.06 -22.29 -27.45
N ASP A 391 15.94 -22.55 -26.49
CA ASP A 391 15.65 -23.40 -25.33
C ASP A 391 14.50 -22.80 -24.50
N MET A 392 14.50 -21.48 -24.27
CA MET A 392 13.38 -20.81 -23.59
C MET A 392 12.06 -20.84 -24.38
N LEU A 393 12.10 -20.81 -25.71
CA LEU A 393 10.90 -20.91 -26.55
C LEU A 393 10.36 -22.34 -26.67
N THR A 394 11.23 -23.36 -26.57
CA THR A 394 10.87 -24.78 -26.75
C THR A 394 10.61 -25.52 -25.44
N ASN A 395 11.11 -25.01 -24.31
CA ASN A 395 10.90 -25.61 -22.99
C ASN A 395 9.39 -25.68 -22.62
N PRO A 396 8.81 -26.89 -22.47
CA PRO A 396 7.37 -27.05 -22.27
C PRO A 396 6.91 -26.58 -20.89
N SER A 397 7.81 -26.47 -19.91
CA SER A 397 7.50 -26.03 -18.55
C SER A 397 7.39 -24.51 -18.42
N ILE A 398 7.71 -23.73 -19.46
CA ILE A 398 7.66 -22.26 -19.41
C ILE A 398 6.76 -21.65 -20.50
N HIS A 399 6.43 -20.37 -20.30
CA HIS A 399 5.70 -19.53 -21.23
C HIS A 399 6.39 -18.16 -21.34
N VAL A 400 6.89 -17.83 -22.53
CA VAL A 400 7.51 -16.53 -22.84
C VAL A 400 6.41 -15.49 -23.11
N ASN A 401 6.36 -14.46 -22.28
CA ASN A 401 5.33 -13.41 -22.30
C ASN A 401 5.70 -12.23 -23.22
N THR A 402 6.98 -11.86 -23.30
CA THR A 402 7.44 -10.71 -24.10
C THR A 402 8.93 -10.85 -24.40
N VAL A 403 9.34 -10.42 -25.60
CA VAL A 403 10.74 -10.31 -26.02
C VAL A 403 10.99 -8.86 -26.43
N LEU A 404 11.98 -8.23 -25.81
CA LEU A 404 12.36 -6.84 -26.07
C LEU A 404 13.84 -6.78 -26.48
N PRO A 405 14.19 -6.53 -27.75
CA PRO A 405 15.57 -6.27 -28.12
C PRO A 405 16.05 -4.98 -27.46
N VAL A 406 17.20 -5.06 -26.78
CA VAL A 406 17.87 -3.93 -26.12
C VAL A 406 18.94 -3.34 -27.04
N ASN A 407 19.65 -4.21 -27.76
CA ASN A 407 20.58 -3.90 -28.84
C ASN A 407 20.67 -5.13 -29.78
N GLU A 408 21.62 -5.15 -30.70
CA GLU A 408 21.78 -6.24 -31.69
C GLU A 408 22.19 -7.59 -31.08
N GLU A 409 22.73 -7.61 -29.86
CA GLU A 409 23.27 -8.80 -29.17
C GLU A 409 22.53 -9.17 -27.86
N THR A 410 21.46 -8.46 -27.50
CA THR A 410 20.79 -8.64 -26.20
C THR A 410 19.27 -8.52 -26.30
N LEU A 411 18.59 -9.59 -25.93
CA LEU A 411 17.14 -9.65 -25.74
C LEU A 411 16.81 -9.63 -24.24
N LEU A 412 15.78 -8.87 -23.85
CA LEU A 412 15.17 -8.94 -22.53
C LEU A 412 13.86 -9.73 -22.65
N VAL A 413 13.87 -10.94 -22.07
CA VAL A 413 12.82 -11.97 -22.27
C VAL A 413 12.05 -12.18 -20.97
N THR A 414 10.76 -11.82 -20.95
CA THR A 414 9.90 -12.03 -19.79
C THR A 414 9.15 -13.36 -19.91
N TRP A 415 9.02 -14.11 -18.81
CA TRP A 415 8.46 -15.47 -18.83
C TRP A 415 7.87 -15.89 -17.48
N GLU A 416 6.90 -16.81 -17.45
CA GLU A 416 6.50 -17.54 -16.21
C GLU A 416 6.53 -19.06 -16.47
N PHE A 417 6.53 -19.90 -15.43
CA PHE A 417 6.31 -21.34 -15.59
C PHE A 417 4.87 -21.61 -16.06
N ARG A 418 4.57 -22.79 -16.59
CA ARG A 418 3.17 -23.22 -16.77
C ARG A 418 2.57 -23.70 -15.44
N GLU A 419 1.25 -23.79 -15.36
CA GLU A 419 0.57 -24.03 -14.07
C GLU A 419 0.73 -25.47 -13.56
N GLU A 420 1.18 -26.38 -14.42
CA GLU A 420 1.46 -27.78 -14.12
C GLU A 420 2.91 -28.01 -13.64
N ALA A 421 3.76 -26.97 -13.68
CA ALA A 421 5.23 -27.12 -13.65
C ALA A 421 5.95 -26.27 -12.60
N TYR A 422 5.26 -25.84 -11.53
CA TYR A 422 5.84 -25.11 -10.40
C TYR A 422 5.79 -25.90 -9.09
N ASP A 423 6.67 -25.55 -8.14
CA ASP A 423 6.66 -26.16 -6.80
C ASP A 423 5.56 -25.58 -5.88
N VAL A 424 5.16 -26.41 -4.91
CA VAL A 424 4.36 -26.05 -3.72
C VAL A 424 5.30 -25.94 -2.49
N SER A 425 4.83 -25.42 -1.34
CA SER A 425 5.61 -25.10 -0.13
C SER A 425 4.65 -24.77 1.04
N SER A 426 5.17 -24.47 2.24
CA SER A 426 4.51 -24.62 3.54
C SER A 426 4.21 -23.34 4.35
N THR A 427 4.57 -22.14 3.90
CA THR A 427 4.56 -20.89 4.70
C THR A 427 3.36 -19.96 4.46
N VAL A 428 2.26 -20.50 3.92
CA VAL A 428 0.98 -19.80 3.75
C VAL A 428 -0.22 -20.66 4.18
N ASN A 429 -1.44 -20.13 4.13
CA ASN A 429 -2.61 -20.93 3.71
C ASN A 429 -3.68 -20.07 2.97
N VAL A 430 -4.05 -20.37 1.70
CA VAL A 430 -5.12 -19.65 0.97
C VAL A 430 -6.47 -19.72 1.70
N VAL A 431 -6.72 -20.85 2.35
CA VAL A 431 -7.94 -21.10 3.11
C VAL A 431 -8.00 -20.11 4.26
N LEU A 432 -6.93 -19.97 5.05
CA LEU A 432 -6.88 -19.00 6.14
C LEU A 432 -7.03 -17.55 5.66
N ALA A 433 -6.42 -17.14 4.54
CA ALA A 433 -6.68 -15.81 3.97
C ALA A 433 -8.14 -15.62 3.54
N SER A 434 -8.74 -16.61 2.89
CA SER A 434 -10.15 -16.56 2.50
C SER A 434 -11.05 -16.40 3.72
N TYR A 435 -10.86 -17.21 4.78
CA TYR A 435 -11.59 -17.13 6.05
C TYR A 435 -11.40 -15.78 6.76
N VAL A 436 -10.17 -15.26 6.89
CA VAL A 436 -9.93 -13.94 7.51
C VAL A 436 -10.69 -12.84 6.77
N THR A 437 -10.64 -12.82 5.43
CA THR A 437 -11.38 -11.80 4.68
C THR A 437 -12.89 -12.01 4.66
N ALA A 438 -13.36 -13.26 4.72
CA ALA A 438 -14.78 -13.62 4.81
C ALA A 438 -15.37 -13.20 6.15
N LEU A 439 -14.74 -13.58 7.27
CA LEU A 439 -15.15 -13.19 8.62
C LEU A 439 -15.10 -11.67 8.81
N ALA A 440 -14.11 -10.98 8.24
CA ALA A 440 -14.09 -9.51 8.23
C ALA A 440 -15.27 -8.90 7.45
N ARG A 441 -15.62 -9.45 6.28
CA ARG A 441 -16.82 -9.03 5.52
C ARG A 441 -18.11 -9.28 6.32
N LEU A 442 -18.23 -10.43 6.98
CA LEU A 442 -19.39 -10.79 7.80
C LEU A 442 -19.54 -9.92 9.05
N LYS A 443 -18.43 -9.60 9.73
CA LYS A 443 -18.40 -8.64 10.85
C LYS A 443 -18.86 -7.25 10.39
N LEU A 444 -18.36 -6.75 9.25
CA LEU A 444 -18.84 -5.49 8.67
C LEU A 444 -20.33 -5.57 8.28
N TYR A 445 -20.76 -6.68 7.67
CA TYR A 445 -22.15 -6.92 7.29
C TYR A 445 -23.09 -6.86 8.51
N SER A 446 -22.67 -7.36 9.68
CA SER A 446 -23.46 -7.28 10.92
C SER A 446 -23.76 -5.84 11.38
N PHE A 447 -22.94 -4.85 10.99
CA PHE A 447 -23.25 -3.43 11.19
C PHE A 447 -24.16 -2.90 10.08
N LEU A 448 -23.98 -3.35 8.83
CA LEU A 448 -24.87 -3.01 7.71
C LEU A 448 -26.30 -3.51 7.94
N GLU A 449 -26.49 -4.61 8.67
CA GLU A 449 -27.80 -5.10 9.11
C GLU A 449 -28.51 -4.16 10.09
N LYS A 450 -27.79 -3.33 10.86
CA LYS A 450 -28.38 -2.32 11.77
C LYS A 450 -28.76 -1.02 11.06
N VAL A 451 -28.05 -0.66 9.99
CA VAL A 451 -28.26 0.60 9.26
C VAL A 451 -29.06 0.46 7.97
N GLU A 452 -29.10 -0.72 7.35
CA GLU A 452 -29.88 -1.03 6.14
C GLU A 452 -29.71 0.02 5.01
N GLU A 453 -30.82 0.59 4.52
CA GLU A 453 -30.85 1.64 3.49
C GLU A 453 -30.11 2.94 3.93
N ARG A 454 -29.82 3.13 5.22
CA ARG A 454 -29.12 4.32 5.75
C ARG A 454 -27.61 4.31 5.48
N ALA A 455 -27.01 3.18 5.12
CA ALA A 455 -25.59 3.11 4.74
C ALA A 455 -25.37 3.78 3.37
N VAL A 456 -24.64 4.91 3.35
CA VAL A 456 -24.37 5.70 2.14
C VAL A 456 -23.00 5.42 1.52
N TYR A 457 -22.03 4.95 2.32
CA TYR A 457 -20.72 4.51 1.83
C TYR A 457 -20.12 3.44 2.75
N VAL A 458 -19.44 2.46 2.16
CA VAL A 458 -18.85 1.31 2.88
C VAL A 458 -17.52 0.96 2.23
N ASP A 459 -16.47 0.78 3.02
CA ASP A 459 -15.14 0.42 2.51
C ASP A 459 -14.29 -0.32 3.55
N THR A 460 -14.09 -1.61 3.31
CA THR A 460 -13.16 -2.53 4.02
C THR A 460 -13.45 -2.76 5.51
N ASP A 461 -13.32 -1.72 6.32
CA ASP A 461 -13.43 -1.65 7.78
C ASP A 461 -14.24 -0.42 8.24
N SER A 462 -14.78 0.38 7.30
CA SER A 462 -15.49 1.64 7.55
C SER A 462 -16.90 1.67 6.95
N CYS A 463 -17.82 2.39 7.61
CA CYS A 463 -19.18 2.64 7.16
C CYS A 463 -19.62 4.08 7.48
N ILE A 464 -20.09 4.82 6.47
CA ILE A 464 -20.74 6.12 6.61
C ILE A 464 -22.24 5.92 6.41
N TYR A 465 -23.05 6.40 7.35
CA TYR A 465 -24.49 6.16 7.37
C TYR A 465 -25.27 7.39 7.89
N ILE A 466 -26.58 7.40 7.63
CA ILE A 466 -27.49 8.45 8.08
C ILE A 466 -28.02 8.10 9.49
N SER A 467 -27.59 8.86 10.50
CA SER A 467 -28.24 8.89 11.82
C SER A 467 -29.65 9.50 11.70
N ARG A 468 -30.61 8.99 12.47
CA ARG A 468 -31.96 9.58 12.61
C ARG A 468 -32.46 9.39 14.03
N LYS A 469 -32.99 10.48 14.62
CA LYS A 469 -33.59 10.44 15.96
C LYS A 469 -34.70 9.37 16.04
N GLY A 470 -34.52 8.39 16.92
CA GLY A 470 -35.47 7.29 17.12
C GLY A 470 -35.21 6.03 16.28
N LEU A 471 -34.07 5.95 15.59
CA LEU A 471 -33.52 4.69 15.06
C LEU A 471 -32.21 4.37 15.78
N ASP A 472 -31.90 3.08 15.95
CA ASP A 472 -30.67 2.63 16.60
C ASP A 472 -29.46 2.85 15.68
N ASP A 473 -28.45 3.58 16.17
CA ASP A 473 -27.22 3.84 15.45
C ASP A 473 -26.11 2.82 15.78
N ILE A 474 -24.99 2.87 15.06
CA ILE A 474 -23.89 1.94 15.27
C ILE A 474 -23.21 2.25 16.61
N SER A 475 -23.34 1.30 17.55
CA SER A 475 -22.64 1.29 18.83
C SER A 475 -21.12 1.37 18.64
N THR A 476 -20.50 2.40 19.20
CA THR A 476 -19.04 2.62 19.18
C THR A 476 -18.37 2.13 20.46
N GLY A 477 -17.09 1.77 20.38
CA GLY A 477 -16.29 1.35 21.53
C GLY A 477 -14.79 1.32 21.25
N ASP A 478 -14.01 0.99 22.29
CA ASP A 478 -12.54 0.99 22.28
C ASP A 478 -11.92 -0.42 22.09
N PHE A 479 -12.76 -1.46 21.99
CA PHE A 479 -12.37 -2.87 21.97
C PHE A 479 -12.25 -3.47 20.55
N ILE A 480 -11.81 -4.71 20.45
CA ILE A 480 -11.43 -5.36 19.19
C ILE A 480 -12.66 -5.71 18.35
N GLY A 481 -12.78 -5.02 17.22
CA GLY A 481 -13.92 -5.15 16.33
C GLY A 481 -15.14 -4.34 16.76
N ASP A 482 -14.99 -3.42 17.72
CA ASP A 482 -15.90 -2.28 17.83
C ASP A 482 -15.67 -1.30 16.66
N MET A 483 -16.66 -0.44 16.43
CA MET A 483 -16.56 0.65 15.48
C MET A 483 -16.06 1.90 16.21
N THR A 484 -14.95 2.49 15.77
CA THR A 484 -14.45 3.75 16.33
C THR A 484 -15.06 4.94 15.59
N ASP A 485 -15.43 5.99 16.33
CA ASP A 485 -15.83 7.27 15.75
C ASP A 485 -14.60 8.08 15.28
N GLU A 486 -14.39 8.16 13.96
CA GLU A 486 -13.32 8.96 13.37
C GLU A 486 -13.54 10.48 13.52
N LEU A 487 -14.78 10.95 13.77
CA LEU A 487 -15.14 12.37 13.82
C LEU A 487 -15.14 12.96 15.24
N ASN A 488 -14.94 12.12 16.27
CA ASN A 488 -14.74 12.53 17.66
C ASN A 488 -15.92 13.38 18.21
N GLY A 489 -17.14 12.90 18.00
CA GLY A 489 -18.40 13.58 18.34
C GLY A 489 -18.88 14.60 17.31
N GLY A 490 -18.09 14.87 16.27
CA GLY A 490 -18.51 15.66 15.12
C GLY A 490 -19.48 14.90 14.21
N PHE A 491 -20.28 15.63 13.42
CA PHE A 491 -21.28 15.05 12.52
C PHE A 491 -21.12 15.54 11.08
N ILE A 492 -21.39 14.65 10.11
CA ILE A 492 -21.35 15.00 8.68
C ILE A 492 -22.58 15.84 8.31
N SER A 493 -22.35 17.03 7.77
CA SER A 493 -23.40 17.95 7.30
C SER A 493 -23.74 17.71 5.82
N GLU A 494 -22.74 17.41 4.99
CA GLU A 494 -22.92 17.00 3.59
C GLU A 494 -22.01 15.82 3.22
N PHE A 495 -22.53 14.81 2.51
CA PHE A 495 -21.75 13.70 1.95
C PHE A 495 -21.96 13.56 0.44
N VAL A 496 -20.88 13.35 -0.31
CA VAL A 496 -20.91 13.15 -1.77
C VAL A 496 -19.99 12.00 -2.16
N SER A 497 -20.51 10.99 -2.89
CA SER A 497 -19.69 9.92 -3.47
C SER A 497 -19.69 9.95 -5.00
N GLY A 498 -18.49 10.06 -5.57
CA GLY A 498 -18.20 9.80 -6.98
C GLY A 498 -17.85 8.34 -7.29
N GLY A 499 -18.09 7.41 -6.36
CA GLY A 499 -17.83 5.98 -6.46
C GLY A 499 -16.80 5.44 -5.45
N PRO A 500 -16.40 4.16 -5.58
CA PRO A 500 -15.51 3.50 -4.62
C PRO A 500 -14.14 4.19 -4.50
N LYS A 501 -13.76 4.60 -3.29
CA LYS A 501 -12.56 5.40 -2.97
C LYS A 501 -12.50 6.74 -3.75
N ASN A 502 -13.65 7.32 -4.05
CA ASN A 502 -13.83 8.65 -4.66
C ASN A 502 -15.01 9.36 -3.98
N TYR A 503 -14.76 10.09 -2.89
CA TYR A 503 -15.80 10.75 -2.10
C TYR A 503 -15.29 12.00 -1.38
N ALA A 504 -16.20 12.86 -0.97
CA ALA A 504 -15.92 14.03 -0.16
C ALA A 504 -17.07 14.31 0.82
N TYR A 505 -16.75 14.93 1.96
CA TYR A 505 -17.73 15.31 2.96
C TYR A 505 -17.34 16.59 3.70
N LYS A 506 -18.36 17.30 4.18
CA LYS A 506 -18.27 18.36 5.19
C LYS A 506 -18.72 17.80 6.52
N TYR A 507 -18.02 18.12 7.60
CA TYR A 507 -18.46 17.77 8.95
C TYR A 507 -18.24 18.93 9.92
N THR A 508 -19.12 19.04 10.91
CA THR A 508 -19.00 20.01 12.00
C THR A 508 -18.39 19.32 13.21
N THR A 509 -17.35 19.91 13.79
CA THR A 509 -16.70 19.42 15.03
C THR A 509 -17.56 19.71 16.26
N LEU A 510 -17.19 19.13 17.41
CA LEU A 510 -17.75 19.53 18.72
C LEU A 510 -17.48 21.02 19.08
N SER A 511 -16.47 21.66 18.46
CA SER A 511 -16.22 23.10 18.61
C SER A 511 -17.07 23.98 17.69
N GLY A 512 -17.94 23.40 16.85
CA GLY A 512 -18.77 24.13 15.88
C GLY A 512 -18.05 24.54 14.59
N GLU A 513 -16.85 24.02 14.36
CA GLU A 513 -16.02 24.32 13.20
C GLU A 513 -16.37 23.41 12.01
N GLU A 514 -16.55 23.97 10.81
CA GLU A 514 -16.76 23.16 9.59
C GLU A 514 -15.41 22.74 9.00
N GLN A 515 -15.26 21.44 8.76
CA GLN A 515 -14.07 20.80 8.22
C GLN A 515 -14.42 19.98 6.98
N ILE A 516 -13.57 20.03 5.95
CA ILE A 516 -13.84 19.44 4.63
C ILE A 516 -12.81 18.36 4.29
N VAL A 517 -13.28 17.16 3.98
CA VAL A 517 -12.42 16.01 3.63
C VAL A 517 -12.73 15.55 2.21
N CYS A 518 -11.68 15.45 1.38
CA CYS A 518 -11.76 14.88 0.04
C CYS A 518 -10.85 13.64 -0.07
N LYS A 519 -11.34 12.54 -0.65
CA LYS A 519 -10.61 11.28 -0.85
C LYS A 519 -10.77 10.82 -2.30
N VAL A 520 -9.70 10.89 -3.11
CA VAL A 520 -9.72 10.57 -4.55
C VAL A 520 -8.66 9.54 -4.91
N LYS A 521 -9.06 8.34 -5.31
CA LYS A 521 -8.14 7.27 -5.73
C LYS A 521 -7.38 7.63 -7.01
N GLY A 522 -6.05 7.56 -6.95
CA GLY A 522 -5.15 7.69 -8.12
C GLY A 522 -4.67 9.11 -8.42
N ILE A 523 -5.18 10.11 -7.70
CA ILE A 523 -4.74 11.51 -7.75
C ILE A 523 -4.26 11.91 -6.37
N SER A 524 -3.02 12.39 -6.27
CA SER A 524 -2.52 13.00 -5.03
C SER A 524 -3.13 14.39 -4.90
N LEU A 525 -3.96 14.61 -3.88
CA LEU A 525 -4.53 15.92 -3.56
C LEU A 525 -3.47 16.80 -2.89
N ASN A 526 -2.50 17.29 -3.68
CA ASN A 526 -1.67 18.43 -3.32
C ASN A 526 -2.46 19.74 -3.53
N TYR A 527 -1.93 20.88 -3.09
CA TYR A 527 -2.61 22.18 -3.18
C TYR A 527 -3.17 22.48 -4.58
N LYS A 528 -2.35 22.33 -5.63
CA LYS A 528 -2.78 22.58 -7.02
C LYS A 528 -3.88 21.62 -7.49
N ALA A 529 -3.88 20.37 -7.03
CA ALA A 529 -4.91 19.39 -7.33
C ALA A 529 -6.20 19.60 -6.51
N SER A 530 -6.14 20.08 -5.27
CA SER A 530 -7.33 20.37 -4.46
C SER A 530 -8.06 21.62 -4.92
N GLN A 531 -7.37 22.64 -5.47
CA GLN A 531 -8.04 23.76 -6.16
C GLN A 531 -8.92 23.28 -7.33
N VAL A 532 -8.52 22.20 -8.02
CA VAL A 532 -9.22 21.64 -9.19
C VAL A 532 -10.24 20.56 -8.81
N VAL A 533 -9.96 19.75 -7.78
CA VAL A 533 -10.81 18.64 -7.30
C VAL A 533 -11.07 18.81 -5.80
N ASN A 534 -11.99 19.71 -5.50
CA ASN A 534 -12.54 19.99 -4.17
C ASN A 534 -13.97 19.43 -4.03
N PHE A 535 -14.53 19.52 -2.81
CA PHE A 535 -15.88 19.06 -2.48
C PHE A 535 -16.95 19.58 -3.46
N GLU A 536 -17.01 20.90 -3.71
CA GLU A 536 -18.03 21.48 -4.59
C GLU A 536 -17.87 21.03 -6.05
N LYS A 537 -16.64 20.78 -6.54
CA LYS A 537 -16.45 20.22 -7.88
C LYS A 537 -16.86 18.74 -7.97
N ILE A 538 -16.63 17.95 -6.92
CA ILE A 538 -17.10 16.56 -6.86
C ILE A 538 -18.63 16.54 -6.83
N LYS A 539 -19.26 17.42 -6.05
CA LYS A 539 -20.72 17.63 -5.98
C LYS A 539 -21.32 18.05 -7.32
N ASP A 540 -20.73 19.03 -7.99
CA ASP A 540 -21.09 19.45 -9.36
C ASP A 540 -21.06 18.27 -10.34
N MET A 541 -19.97 17.50 -10.36
CA MET A 541 -19.81 16.36 -11.28
C MET A 541 -20.74 15.19 -10.96
N VAL A 542 -21.13 14.96 -9.70
CA VAL A 542 -22.12 13.94 -9.33
C VAL A 542 -23.53 14.36 -9.71
N LEU A 543 -23.93 15.61 -9.43
CA LEU A 543 -25.28 16.10 -9.68
C LEU A 543 -25.54 16.36 -11.17
N LYS A 544 -24.61 17.02 -11.87
CA LYS A 544 -24.79 17.49 -13.26
C LYS A 544 -24.14 16.58 -14.31
N LYS A 545 -23.37 15.55 -13.89
CA LYS A 545 -22.61 14.64 -14.78
C LYS A 545 -21.62 15.40 -15.69
N SER A 546 -21.02 16.47 -15.16
CA SER A 546 -20.08 17.36 -15.86
C SER A 546 -18.86 16.62 -16.43
N ASP A 547 -18.27 17.17 -17.50
CA ASP A 547 -17.15 16.57 -18.23
C ASP A 547 -15.90 16.26 -17.37
N PRO A 548 -15.07 15.28 -17.78
CA PRO A 548 -13.84 14.91 -17.08
C PRO A 548 -12.87 16.09 -16.91
N VAL A 549 -12.38 16.29 -15.69
CA VAL A 549 -11.49 17.40 -15.34
C VAL A 549 -10.03 16.96 -15.46
N SER A 550 -9.21 17.75 -16.16
CA SER A 550 -7.77 17.50 -16.27
C SER A 550 -7.03 17.93 -15.00
N VAL A 551 -6.40 16.98 -14.30
CA VAL A 551 -5.49 17.25 -13.19
C VAL A 551 -4.06 16.92 -13.63
N LEU A 552 -3.17 17.91 -13.59
CA LEU A 552 -1.79 17.75 -14.00
C LEU A 552 -1.03 16.89 -12.98
N SER A 553 -0.50 15.74 -13.41
CA SER A 553 0.29 14.85 -12.57
C SER A 553 1.73 14.82 -13.06
N ARG A 554 2.68 15.11 -12.16
CA ARG A 554 4.08 14.76 -12.37
C ARG A 554 4.28 13.26 -12.13
N GLN A 555 5.19 12.65 -12.87
CA GLN A 555 5.72 11.31 -12.61
C GLN A 555 7.11 11.21 -13.22
N LEU A 556 8.08 10.68 -12.46
CA LEU A 556 9.36 10.26 -13.02
C LEU A 556 9.13 9.13 -14.01
N ARG A 557 9.40 9.38 -15.28
CA ARG A 557 9.37 8.40 -16.37
C ARG A 557 10.76 8.30 -16.99
N ARG A 558 10.93 7.29 -17.83
CA ARG A 558 12.16 7.07 -18.57
C ARG A 558 11.86 6.93 -20.05
N THR A 559 12.64 7.59 -20.90
CA THR A 559 12.50 7.50 -22.36
C THR A 559 13.01 6.15 -22.88
N ARG A 560 12.88 5.88 -24.19
CA ARG A 560 13.41 4.65 -24.80
C ARG A 560 14.94 4.63 -24.76
N GLU A 561 15.53 5.81 -24.95
CA GLU A 561 16.96 6.17 -24.90
C GLU A 561 17.45 6.27 -23.43
N HIS A 562 16.71 5.71 -22.50
CA HIS A 562 17.02 5.64 -21.07
C HIS A 562 17.28 6.98 -20.35
N ALA A 563 16.90 8.13 -20.90
CA ALA A 563 16.90 9.39 -20.15
C ALA A 563 15.83 9.39 -19.06
N VAL A 564 16.17 9.84 -17.85
CA VAL A 564 15.21 10.01 -16.74
C VAL A 564 14.62 11.41 -16.80
N VAL A 565 13.29 11.50 -16.89
CA VAL A 565 12.59 12.76 -17.10
C VAL A 565 11.36 12.85 -16.20
N THR A 566 11.20 13.99 -15.53
CA THR A 566 9.94 14.35 -14.86
C THR A 566 8.91 14.69 -15.93
N VAL A 567 8.00 13.76 -16.21
CA VAL A 567 6.94 13.98 -17.19
C VAL A 567 5.69 14.50 -16.47
N GLU A 568 5.28 15.70 -16.84
CA GLU A 568 3.91 16.17 -16.58
C GLU A 568 2.96 15.54 -17.59
N PHE A 569 1.86 14.98 -17.11
CA PHE A 569 0.78 14.47 -17.96
C PHE A 569 -0.58 14.74 -17.33
N PRO A 570 -1.63 15.00 -18.14
CA PRO A 570 -2.98 15.15 -17.63
C PRO A 570 -3.53 13.79 -17.17
N LYS A 571 -4.04 13.74 -15.94
CA LYS A 571 -4.96 12.70 -15.47
C LYS A 571 -6.39 13.24 -15.61
N LEU A 572 -7.21 12.58 -16.41
CA LEU A 572 -8.63 12.90 -16.52
C LEU A 572 -9.38 12.33 -15.31
N TYR A 573 -9.70 13.20 -14.34
CA TYR A 573 -10.59 12.90 -13.24
C TYR A 573 -12.03 12.78 -13.75
N LYS A 574 -12.72 11.69 -13.38
CA LYS A 574 -14.16 11.53 -13.64
C LYS A 574 -14.83 10.67 -12.56
N ILE A 575 -16.14 10.87 -12.42
CA ILE A 575 -17.01 10.05 -11.58
C ILE A 575 -17.08 8.61 -12.16
N THR A 576 -16.99 7.59 -11.29
CA THR A 576 -16.92 6.18 -11.71
C THR A 576 -17.79 5.25 -10.85
N SER A 577 -19.02 5.71 -10.55
CA SER A 577 -19.98 4.98 -9.72
C SER A 577 -20.68 3.82 -10.47
N MET A 578 -19.88 2.83 -10.92
CA MET A 578 -20.33 1.71 -11.76
C MET A 578 -20.39 0.36 -11.01
N LYS A 579 -20.69 0.37 -9.70
CA LYS A 579 -20.86 -0.84 -8.86
C LYS A 579 -22.29 -1.05 -8.33
N ARG A 580 -23.15 -0.04 -8.41
CA ARG A 580 -24.57 -0.07 -8.03
C ARG A 580 -25.37 0.65 -9.12
N LYS A 581 -26.66 0.33 -9.23
CA LYS A 581 -27.64 1.15 -9.98
C LYS A 581 -27.96 2.38 -9.13
N PHE A 582 -28.01 3.56 -9.75
CA PHE A 582 -28.46 4.80 -9.13
C PHE A 582 -29.81 5.24 -9.72
N TYR A 583 -30.67 5.81 -8.88
CA TYR A 583 -31.95 6.41 -9.27
C TYR A 583 -31.83 7.95 -9.38
N GLU A 584 -32.90 8.60 -9.83
CA GLU A 584 -32.95 10.06 -10.03
C GLU A 584 -32.96 10.84 -8.71
N ASP A 585 -33.45 10.23 -7.62
CA ASP A 585 -33.37 10.73 -6.24
C ASP A 585 -31.99 10.54 -5.59
N HIS A 586 -30.99 10.15 -6.37
CA HIS A 586 -29.62 9.80 -5.98
C HIS A 586 -29.48 8.57 -5.04
N THR A 587 -30.56 7.85 -4.72
CA THR A 587 -30.47 6.55 -4.02
C THR A 587 -29.77 5.51 -4.89
N SER A 588 -29.25 4.43 -4.28
CA SER A 588 -28.56 3.37 -5.04
C SER A 588 -28.87 1.96 -4.54
N VAL A 589 -28.98 1.01 -5.46
CA VAL A 589 -29.31 -0.40 -5.19
C VAL A 589 -28.33 -1.34 -5.91
N PRO A 590 -28.11 -2.58 -5.42
CA PRO A 590 -27.29 -3.56 -6.13
C PRO A 590 -27.94 -3.95 -7.47
N PHE A 591 -27.12 -4.39 -8.43
CA PHE A 591 -27.63 -4.89 -9.71
C PHE A 591 -28.48 -6.15 -9.48
N GLY A 592 -29.63 -6.24 -10.16
CA GLY A 592 -30.60 -7.32 -9.97
C GLY A 592 -31.60 -7.14 -8.82
N PHE A 593 -31.52 -6.02 -8.07
CA PHE A 593 -32.46 -5.72 -6.98
C PHE A 593 -33.91 -5.61 -7.46
N LYS A 594 -34.84 -6.20 -6.71
CA LYS A 594 -36.28 -5.94 -6.82
C LYS A 594 -36.80 -5.46 -5.47
N LYS A 595 -37.51 -4.33 -5.43
CA LYS A 595 -38.22 -3.88 -4.23
C LYS A 595 -39.55 -4.64 -4.16
N ILE A 596 -39.85 -5.25 -3.01
CA ILE A 596 -41.13 -5.92 -2.78
C ILE A 596 -42.24 -4.87 -2.93
N LYS A 597 -43.19 -5.13 -3.83
CA LYS A 597 -44.48 -4.42 -3.85
C LYS A 597 -45.36 -5.08 -2.80
N TYR A 598 -45.54 -4.39 -1.69
CA TYR A 598 -46.57 -4.70 -0.69
C TYR A 598 -47.94 -4.21 -1.18
#